data_AF-A0A420YR52-F1
#
_entry.id   AF-A0A420YR52-F1
#
_cell.length_a   1.000
_cell.length_b   1.000
_cell.length_c   1.000
_cell.angle_alpha   90.00
_cell.angle_beta   90.00
_cell.angle_gamma   90.00
#
_symmetry.space_group_name_H-M   'P 1'
#
loop_
_entity.id
_entity.type
_entity.pdbx_description
1 polymer ?
#
loop_
_entity_poly.entity_id
_entity_poly.type
_entity_poly.pdbx_seq_one_letter_code
_entity_poly.pdbx_strand_id
1 'polypeptide(L)'
;MKRQKNKPKGKASKNSKEAMTLVDCYYIPTAIAEHFCLLREHCATEVEQTLLQHFAKVQREQREDIGEVIVAYDEAGTCHGEISLSPTEISKLEKEISAERLDKYLEIYFK
;
A
#
# COMPACT_ATOMS: atom_id res chain seq x y z
N MET A 1 46.05 48.05 9.95
CA MET A 1 45.57 46.65 9.72
C MET A 1 44.04 46.64 9.60
N LYS A 2 43.49 46.38 8.41
CA LYS A 2 42.06 46.01 8.26
C LYS A 2 41.98 44.91 7.20
N ARG A 3 41.89 43.66 7.64
CA ARG A 3 41.73 42.48 6.78
C ARG A 3 40.25 42.34 6.39
N GLN A 4 40.02 42.22 5.09
CA GLN A 4 38.75 41.84 4.46
C GLN A 4 38.17 40.57 5.09
N LYS A 5 36.85 40.54 5.31
CA LYS A 5 36.11 39.29 5.52
C LYS A 5 35.34 38.95 4.25
N ASN A 6 35.86 37.99 3.50
CA ASN A 6 35.15 37.33 2.41
C ASN A 6 34.48 36.04 2.94
N LYS A 7 33.14 35.97 2.82
CA LYS A 7 32.25 34.81 2.49
C LYS A 7 32.35 33.48 3.30
N PRO A 8 31.25 32.71 3.47
CA PRO A 8 30.51 32.15 2.32
C PRO A 8 28.98 32.18 2.39
N LYS A 9 28.40 32.20 1.18
CA LYS A 9 27.02 31.78 0.89
C LYS A 9 26.90 30.29 1.23
N GLY A 10 26.38 29.95 2.40
CA GLY A 10 25.90 28.60 2.69
C GLY A 10 24.44 28.49 2.27
N LYS A 11 24.17 27.85 1.12
CA LYS A 11 22.83 27.36 0.80
C LYS A 11 22.46 26.36 1.90
N ALA A 12 21.58 26.73 2.81
CA ALA A 12 20.90 25.76 3.64
C ALA A 12 19.95 24.98 2.72
N SER A 13 20.44 23.89 2.15
CA SER A 13 19.60 22.83 1.62
C SER A 13 18.77 22.33 2.80
N LYS A 14 17.53 22.83 2.91
CA LYS A 14 16.47 22.22 3.71
C LYS A 14 16.26 20.82 3.15
N ASN A 15 17.06 19.87 3.61
CA ASN A 15 16.73 18.47 3.53
C ASN A 15 15.56 18.30 4.49
N SER A 16 14.33 18.47 3.97
CA SER A 16 13.12 18.22 4.73
C SER A 16 13.12 16.74 5.02
N LYS A 17 13.67 16.36 6.18
CA LYS A 17 13.51 15.02 6.74
C LYS A 17 12.05 14.92 7.15
N GLU A 18 11.19 14.68 6.18
CA GLU A 18 9.79 14.37 6.46
C GLU A 18 9.79 13.18 7.43
N ALA A 19 9.00 13.29 8.50
CA ALA A 19 8.84 12.19 9.44
C ALA A 19 8.29 11.00 8.66
N MET A 20 8.91 9.84 8.83
CA MET A 20 8.51 8.58 8.19
C MET A 20 8.03 7.64 9.29
N THR A 21 6.87 7.03 9.09
CA THR A 21 6.30 5.99 9.93
C THR A 21 6.46 4.65 9.21
N LEU A 22 6.97 3.63 9.91
CA LEU A 22 6.98 2.28 9.37
C LEU A 22 5.57 1.69 9.53
N VAL A 23 4.92 1.40 8.41
CA VAL A 23 3.63 0.71 8.35
C VAL A 23 3.89 -0.63 7.66
N ASP A 24 3.71 -1.72 8.41
CA ASP A 24 4.04 -3.07 7.96
C ASP A 24 5.55 -3.16 7.62
N CYS A 25 5.92 -3.41 6.36
CA CYS A 25 7.30 -3.35 5.87
C CYS A 25 7.65 -2.07 5.09
N TYR A 26 6.75 -1.07 5.01
CA TYR A 26 6.93 0.13 4.19
C TYR A 26 7.13 1.40 5.02
N TYR A 27 8.11 2.23 4.63
CA TYR A 27 8.27 3.58 5.16
C TYR A 27 7.32 4.54 4.46
N ILE A 28 6.35 5.05 5.20
CA ILE A 28 5.32 5.96 4.70
C ILE A 28 5.47 7.30 5.40
N PRO A 29 5.38 8.45 4.70
CA PRO A 29 5.42 9.75 5.34
C PRO A 29 4.34 9.84 6.43
N THR A 30 4.72 10.22 7.65
CA THR A 30 3.84 10.25 8.83
C THR A 30 2.58 11.09 8.57
N ALA A 31 2.69 12.14 7.76
CA ALA A 31 1.57 13.00 7.37
C ALA A 31 0.43 12.25 6.64
N ILE A 32 0.74 11.14 5.96
CA ILE A 32 -0.24 10.33 5.23
C ILE A 32 -0.38 8.91 5.78
N ALA A 33 0.41 8.52 6.79
CA ALA A 33 0.42 7.16 7.32
C ALA A 33 -0.96 6.74 7.88
N GLU A 34 -1.64 7.64 8.59
CA GLU A 34 -2.99 7.37 9.11
C GLU A 34 -4.00 7.19 7.96
N HIS A 35 -3.99 8.09 6.98
CA HIS A 35 -4.85 8.00 5.81
C HIS A 35 -4.57 6.72 5.01
N PHE A 36 -3.31 6.35 4.86
CA PHE A 36 -2.90 5.12 4.22
C PHE A 36 -3.44 3.88 4.95
N CYS A 37 -3.35 3.83 6.28
CA CYS A 37 -3.90 2.72 7.06
C CYS A 37 -5.41 2.57 6.85
N LEU A 38 -6.15 3.68 6.87
CA LEU A 38 -7.59 3.67 6.59
C LEU A 38 -7.89 3.20 5.17
N LEU A 39 -7.13 3.70 4.19
CA LEU A 39 -7.30 3.32 2.79
C LEU A 39 -6.98 1.84 2.56
N ARG A 40 -5.92 1.33 3.20
CA ARG A 40 -5.55 -0.08 3.19
C ARG A 40 -6.69 -0.95 3.71
N GLU A 41 -7.26 -0.59 4.84
CA GLU A 41 -8.37 -1.34 5.45
C GLU A 41 -9.62 -1.32 4.57
N HIS A 42 -9.94 -0.16 3.98
CA HIS A 42 -11.06 -0.04 3.05
C HIS A 42 -10.84 -0.91 1.80
N CYS A 43 -9.69 -0.77 1.13
CA CYS A 43 -9.36 -1.58 -0.05
C CYS A 43 -9.37 -3.06 0.27
N ALA A 44 -8.80 -3.46 1.42
CA ALA A 44 -8.78 -4.84 1.84
C ALA A 44 -10.19 -5.42 2.01
N THR A 45 -11.09 -4.64 2.62
CA THR A 45 -12.47 -5.06 2.85
C THR A 45 -13.25 -5.20 1.54
N GLU A 46 -13.10 -4.24 0.61
CA GLU A 46 -13.76 -4.30 -0.70
C GLU A 46 -13.24 -5.48 -1.54
N VAL A 47 -11.92 -5.72 -1.52
CA VAL A 47 -11.30 -6.87 -2.19
C VAL A 47 -11.81 -8.18 -1.60
N GLU A 48 -11.83 -8.31 -0.27
CA GLU A 48 -12.37 -9.51 0.37
C GLU A 48 -13.83 -9.76 0.02
N GLN A 49 -14.68 -8.74 0.10
CA GLN A 49 -16.09 -8.88 -0.25
C GLN A 49 -16.30 -9.28 -1.70
N THR A 50 -15.50 -8.72 -2.60
CA THR A 50 -15.55 -9.06 -4.03
C THR A 50 -15.09 -10.50 -4.24
N LEU A 51 -13.96 -10.89 -3.66
CA LEU A 51 -13.42 -12.25 -3.79
C LEU A 51 -14.33 -13.29 -3.13
N LEU A 52 -14.98 -12.99 -2.00
CA LEU A 52 -15.93 -13.90 -1.34
C LEU A 52 -17.19 -14.19 -2.17
N GLN A 53 -17.49 -13.39 -3.21
CA GLN A 53 -18.56 -13.69 -4.16
C GLN A 53 -18.17 -14.78 -5.16
N HIS A 54 -16.86 -14.95 -5.43
CA HIS A 54 -16.32 -15.86 -6.44
C HIS A 54 -15.60 -17.07 -5.84
N PHE A 55 -15.01 -16.92 -4.65
CA PHE A 55 -14.20 -17.91 -3.96
C PHE A 55 -14.83 -18.36 -2.66
N ALA A 56 -14.68 -19.65 -2.35
CA ALA A 56 -15.26 -20.26 -1.16
C ALA A 56 -14.63 -19.74 0.13
N LYS A 57 -13.34 -19.36 0.08
CA LYS A 57 -12.61 -18.85 1.24
C LYS A 57 -11.64 -17.76 0.82
N VAL A 58 -11.61 -16.66 1.56
CA VAL A 58 -10.65 -15.56 1.40
C VAL A 58 -10.06 -15.26 2.77
N GLN A 59 -8.74 -15.07 2.85
CA GLN A 59 -8.07 -14.76 4.11
C GLN A 59 -6.95 -13.74 3.90
N ARG A 60 -6.69 -12.91 4.91
CA ARG A 60 -5.51 -12.05 4.96
C ARG A 60 -4.35 -12.80 5.58
N GLU A 61 -3.19 -12.71 4.96
CA GLU A 61 -1.93 -13.24 5.47
C GLU A 61 -0.90 -12.13 5.55
N GLN A 62 -0.11 -12.12 6.62
CA GLN A 62 0.99 -11.17 6.75
C GLN A 62 2.29 -11.87 6.37
N ARG A 63 2.98 -11.35 5.36
CA ARG A 63 4.28 -11.86 4.91
C ARG A 63 5.37 -10.85 5.22
N GLU A 64 6.49 -11.32 5.76
CA GLU A 64 7.61 -10.46 6.17
C GLU A 64 8.21 -9.68 4.98
N ASP A 65 8.23 -10.27 3.79
CA ASP A 65 8.86 -9.67 2.60
C ASP A 65 8.01 -8.60 1.90
N ILE A 66 6.68 -8.77 1.90
CA ILE A 66 5.75 -7.97 1.08
C ILE A 66 4.65 -7.27 1.87
N GLY A 67 4.52 -7.60 3.16
CA GLY A 67 3.48 -7.12 4.06
C GLY A 67 2.21 -7.96 4.00
N GLU A 68 1.09 -7.34 4.35
CA GLU A 68 -0.24 -7.93 4.30
C GLU A 68 -0.66 -8.24 2.86
N VAL A 69 -1.19 -9.44 2.65
CA VAL A 69 -1.72 -9.93 1.37
C VAL A 69 -3.08 -10.57 1.59
N ILE A 70 -3.94 -10.51 0.58
CA ILE A 70 -5.23 -11.21 0.56
C ILE A 70 -5.10 -12.40 -0.37
N VAL A 71 -5.38 -13.59 0.15
CA VAL A 71 -5.29 -14.86 -0.56
C VAL A 71 -6.69 -15.46 -0.69
N ALA A 72 -7.04 -15.89 -1.91
CA ALA A 72 -8.30 -16.56 -2.17
C ALA A 72 -8.09 -18.05 -2.45
N TYR A 73 -8.99 -18.86 -1.91
CA TYR A 73 -8.98 -20.31 -1.98
C TYR A 73 -10.27 -20.83 -2.59
N ASP A 74 -10.15 -21.89 -3.37
CA ASP A 74 -11.29 -22.68 -3.85
C ASP A 74 -11.87 -23.59 -2.77
N GLU A 75 -12.92 -24.34 -3.11
CA GLU A 75 -13.56 -25.33 -2.23
C GLU A 75 -12.62 -26.48 -1.83
N ALA A 76 -11.58 -26.76 -2.61
CA ALA A 76 -10.57 -27.77 -2.30
C ALA A 76 -9.46 -27.23 -1.38
N GLY A 77 -9.47 -25.94 -1.05
CA GLY A 77 -8.42 -25.27 -0.27
C GLY A 77 -7.16 -24.97 -1.08
N THR A 78 -7.23 -24.99 -2.41
CA THR A 78 -6.15 -24.58 -3.29
C THR A 78 -6.13 -23.06 -3.41
N CYS A 79 -4.95 -22.47 -3.25
CA CYS A 79 -4.75 -21.04 -3.49
C CYS A 79 -4.93 -20.74 -4.97
N HIS A 80 -5.97 -19.98 -5.32
CA HIS A 80 -6.23 -19.56 -6.71
C HIS A 80 -5.41 -18.31 -7.08
N GLY A 81 -5.18 -17.43 -6.11
CA GLY A 81 -4.41 -16.23 -6.31
C GLY A 81 -4.19 -15.46 -5.01
N GLU A 82 -3.38 -14.42 -5.10
CA GLU A 82 -3.12 -13.51 -4.01
C GLU A 82 -2.89 -12.08 -4.52
N ILE A 83 -3.24 -11.10 -3.69
CA ILE A 83 -2.98 -9.70 -3.96
C ILE A 83 -2.34 -9.03 -2.74
N SER A 84 -1.23 -8.33 -2.97
CA SER A 84 -0.53 -7.62 -1.90
C SER A 84 -1.20 -6.29 -1.57
N LEU A 85 -1.36 -5.97 -0.29
CA LEU A 85 -1.82 -4.65 0.18
C LEU A 85 -0.64 -3.70 0.37
N SER A 86 0.24 -3.65 -0.63
CA SER A 86 1.37 -2.70 -0.65
C SER A 86 0.88 -1.29 -0.98
N PRO A 87 1.63 -0.22 -0.63
CA PRO A 87 1.23 1.15 -0.92
C PRO A 87 0.96 1.43 -2.41
N THR A 88 1.75 0.79 -3.28
CA THR A 88 1.57 0.90 -4.72
C THR A 88 0.29 0.21 -5.17
N GLU A 89 -0.01 -0.96 -4.61
CA GLU A 89 -1.17 -1.74 -4.99
C GLU A 89 -2.46 -1.15 -4.45
N ILE A 90 -2.48 -0.69 -3.20
CA ILE A 90 -3.61 0.05 -2.62
C ILE A 90 -3.94 1.29 -3.44
N SER A 91 -2.94 2.03 -3.91
CA SER A 91 -3.16 3.20 -4.77
C SER A 91 -3.80 2.86 -6.12
N LYS A 92 -3.67 1.61 -6.59
CA LYS A 92 -4.39 1.12 -7.79
C LYS A 92 -5.77 0.62 -7.41
N LEU A 93 -5.87 -0.17 -6.33
CA LEU A 93 -7.13 -0.70 -5.83
C LEU A 93 -8.13 0.43 -5.53
N GLU A 94 -7.70 1.49 -4.87
CA GLU A 94 -8.52 2.68 -4.59
C GLU A 94 -9.11 3.29 -5.88
N LYS A 95 -8.31 3.35 -6.95
CA LYS A 95 -8.76 3.85 -8.25
C LYS A 95 -9.75 2.91 -8.92
N GLU A 96 -9.49 1.60 -8.88
CA GLU A 96 -10.37 0.61 -9.48
C GLU A 96 -11.69 0.46 -8.69
N ILE A 97 -11.65 0.59 -7.36
CA ILE A 97 -12.83 0.68 -6.49
C ILE A 97 -13.65 1.93 -6.85
N SER A 98 -12.99 3.09 -6.90
CA SER A 98 -13.65 4.36 -7.26
C SER A 98 -14.19 4.36 -8.70
N ALA A 99 -13.62 3.55 -9.58
CA ALA A 99 -14.06 3.36 -10.97
C ALA A 99 -15.07 2.21 -11.14
N GLU A 100 -15.47 1.53 -10.05
CA GLU A 100 -16.37 0.36 -10.06
C GLU A 100 -15.87 -0.78 -10.98
N ARG A 101 -14.55 -0.93 -11.08
CA ARG A 101 -13.84 -1.90 -11.93
C ARG A 101 -12.99 -2.89 -11.14
N LEU A 102 -13.15 -2.91 -9.81
CA LEU A 102 -12.40 -3.80 -8.93
C LEU A 102 -12.51 -5.27 -9.37
N ASP A 103 -13.70 -5.74 -9.73
CA ASP A 103 -13.93 -7.13 -10.17
C ASP A 103 -13.02 -7.50 -11.35
N LYS A 104 -13.01 -6.68 -12.41
CA LYS A 104 -12.14 -6.84 -13.58
C LYS A 104 -10.66 -6.78 -13.25
N TYR A 105 -10.29 -5.98 -12.25
CA TYR A 105 -8.91 -5.88 -11.81
C TYR A 105 -8.47 -7.16 -11.09
N LEU A 106 -9.34 -7.71 -10.23
CA LEU A 106 -9.09 -8.96 -9.52
C LEU A 106 -9.06 -10.16 -10.46
N GLU A 107 -9.83 -10.18 -11.54
CA GLU A 107 -9.74 -11.22 -12.59
C GLU A 107 -8.32 -11.37 -13.18
N ILE A 108 -7.47 -10.32 -13.11
CA ILE A 108 -6.07 -10.39 -13.57
C ILE A 108 -5.23 -11.26 -12.62
N TYR A 109 -5.55 -11.23 -11.33
CA TYR A 109 -4.80 -11.92 -10.26
C TYR A 109 -5.35 -13.32 -9.95
N PHE A 110 -6.66 -13.52 -10.12
CA PHE A 110 -7.39 -14.70 -9.64
C PHE A 110 -8.03 -15.50 -10.79
N LYS A 111 -7.24 -15.80 -11.83
CA LYS A 111 -7.68 -16.48 -13.05
C LYS A 111 -7.91 -17.98 -12.91
#